data_AF-M7MJX0-F1
#
_entry.id   AF-M7MJX0-F1
#
_cell.length_a   1.000
_cell.length_b   1.000
_cell.length_c   1.000
_cell.angle_alpha   90.00
_cell.angle_beta   90.00
_cell.angle_gamma   90.00
#
_symmetry.space_group_name_H-M   'P 1'
#
loop_
_entity.id
_entity.type
_entity.pdbx_description
1 polymer ?
#
loop_
_entity_poly.entity_id
_entity_poly.type
_entity_poly.pdbx_seq_one_letter_code
_entity_poly.pdbx_strand_id
1 'polypeptide(L)'
;MNVFYLIISSFKILNANSFYLLVQDMGVHEVSEPFNYTNLIIYIIVGLSLLFNIVVLLSKKNRRKGNKYDKPEVNYEDWYNKEKNKNSQLNNEIRNLKNKIFSLENKRVSNYEEKKDSQVEGKMQSSLSSPTIEQQYEDEKPKTFDLEITKPQTIYLPSPFENNRFSIEDVSNEQMPTSLYQIILDASNTTGKLLIIENADFTRALNSPDHYLEKACIYENAFSPNANGINIVEPGRVKLENQDWLIIQKIKIKFI
;
A
#
# COMPACT_ATOMS: atom_id res chain seq x y z
N MET A 1 -18.50 -17.28 1.18
CA MET A 1 -19.25 -17.66 -0.04
C MET A 1 -20.74 -17.50 0.22
N ASN A 2 -21.42 -16.73 -0.63
CA ASN A 2 -22.71 -16.10 -0.36
C ASN A 2 -23.89 -17.06 -0.63
N VAL A 3 -24.60 -17.45 0.44
CA VAL A 3 -25.82 -18.28 0.37
C VAL A 3 -26.94 -17.61 -0.44
N PHE A 4 -26.87 -16.28 -0.63
CA PHE A 4 -27.82 -15.51 -1.44
C PHE A 4 -27.78 -15.79 -2.94
N TYR A 5 -26.65 -16.25 -3.49
CA TYR A 5 -26.55 -16.49 -4.94
C TYR A 5 -27.29 -17.77 -5.40
N LEU A 6 -27.46 -18.75 -4.51
CA LEU A 6 -28.15 -20.00 -4.86
C LEU A 6 -29.66 -19.81 -4.98
N ILE A 7 -30.28 -18.93 -4.18
CA ILE A 7 -31.74 -18.73 -4.17
C ILE A 7 -32.25 -18.03 -5.43
N ILE A 8 -31.44 -17.14 -6.04
CA ILE A 8 -31.84 -16.40 -7.24
C ILE A 8 -31.80 -17.29 -8.50
N SER A 9 -30.96 -18.34 -8.51
CA SER A 9 -30.90 -19.26 -9.66
C SER A 9 -32.12 -20.18 -9.78
N SER A 10 -32.76 -20.52 -8.66
CA SER A 10 -33.88 -21.47 -8.62
C SER A 10 -35.21 -20.89 -9.12
N PHE A 11 -35.36 -19.56 -9.15
CA PHE A 11 -36.61 -18.92 -9.57
C PHE A 11 -36.74 -18.72 -11.08
N LYS A 12 -35.65 -18.79 -11.85
CA LYS A 12 -35.69 -18.59 -13.30
C LYS A 12 -36.24 -19.79 -14.09
N ILE A 13 -36.39 -20.96 -13.47
CA ILE A 13 -36.83 -22.18 -14.17
C ILE A 13 -38.36 -22.37 -14.14
N LEU A 14 -39.10 -21.60 -13.33
CA LEU A 14 -40.54 -21.82 -13.13
C LEU A 14 -41.49 -20.95 -13.97
N ASN A 15 -41.00 -20.04 -14.82
CA ASN A 15 -41.88 -19.04 -15.46
C ASN A 15 -41.91 -19.01 -17.01
N ALA A 16 -41.42 -20.05 -17.69
CA ALA A 16 -41.34 -20.02 -19.16
C ALA A 16 -42.45 -20.79 -19.92
N ASN A 17 -43.27 -21.62 -19.28
CA ASN A 17 -44.13 -22.58 -20.01
C ASN A 17 -45.66 -22.44 -19.82
N SER A 18 -46.19 -21.33 -19.29
CA SER A 18 -47.65 -21.24 -19.01
C SER A 18 -48.44 -20.15 -19.74
N PHE A 19 -47.86 -19.39 -20.68
CA PHE A 19 -48.54 -18.25 -21.31
C PHE A 19 -48.82 -18.36 -22.81
N TYR A 20 -48.88 -19.58 -23.35
CA TYR A 20 -49.42 -19.81 -24.69
C TYR A 20 -50.44 -20.94 -24.64
N LEU A 21 -51.71 -20.57 -24.49
CA LEU A 21 -52.88 -21.18 -25.13
C LEU A 21 -54.16 -20.63 -24.49
N LEU A 22 -54.88 -19.78 -25.24
CA LEU A 22 -56.35 -19.66 -25.35
C LEU A 22 -56.75 -18.21 -25.65
N VAL A 23 -56.59 -17.86 -26.92
CA VAL A 23 -57.55 -16.97 -27.59
C VAL A 23 -58.47 -17.90 -28.36
N GLN A 24 -59.66 -18.18 -27.83
CA GLN A 24 -60.84 -18.51 -28.64
C GLN A 24 -62.12 -18.46 -27.80
N ASP A 25 -63.11 -17.81 -28.41
CA ASP A 25 -64.53 -17.71 -28.10
C ASP A 25 -65.01 -16.99 -26.83
N MET A 26 -65.52 -15.78 -27.07
CA MET A 26 -66.50 -15.09 -26.24
C MET A 26 -67.85 -15.82 -26.33
N GLY A 27 -68.01 -16.87 -25.53
CA GLY A 27 -69.31 -17.45 -25.19
C GLY A 27 -69.66 -17.07 -23.75
N VAL A 28 -70.76 -16.34 -23.57
CA VAL A 28 -71.30 -15.92 -22.28
C VAL A 28 -71.67 -17.15 -21.44
N HIS A 29 -70.75 -17.59 -20.59
CA HIS A 29 -71.02 -18.38 -19.41
C HIS A 29 -70.11 -17.87 -18.30
N GLU A 30 -70.70 -17.24 -17.28
CA GLU A 30 -70.04 -17.00 -15.99
C GLU A 30 -69.71 -18.37 -15.37
N VAL A 31 -68.60 -18.94 -15.79
CA VAL A 31 -67.98 -20.07 -15.10
C VAL A 31 -67.17 -19.44 -13.98
N SER A 32 -67.72 -19.49 -12.77
CA SER A 32 -66.98 -19.16 -11.56
C SER A 32 -65.73 -20.03 -11.50
N GLU A 33 -64.57 -19.45 -11.83
CA GLU A 33 -63.31 -20.17 -11.73
C GLU A 33 -63.13 -20.65 -10.28
N PRO A 34 -62.88 -21.95 -10.05
CA PRO A 34 -62.73 -22.48 -8.71
C PRO A 34 -61.53 -21.80 -8.04
N PHE A 35 -61.76 -21.28 -6.85
CA PHE A 35 -60.75 -20.56 -6.08
C PHE A 35 -59.49 -21.42 -5.91
N ASN A 36 -58.38 -20.98 -6.52
CA ASN A 36 -57.16 -21.76 -6.50
C ASN A 36 -56.41 -21.57 -5.18
N TYR A 37 -56.63 -22.50 -4.25
CA TYR A 37 -55.98 -22.52 -2.94
C TYR A 37 -54.45 -22.54 -3.00
N THR A 38 -53.85 -23.02 -4.10
CA THR A 38 -52.37 -23.02 -4.23
C THR A 38 -51.81 -21.61 -4.32
N ASN A 39 -52.48 -20.71 -5.05
CA ASN A 39 -52.09 -19.30 -5.13
C ASN A 39 -52.22 -18.62 -3.77
N LEU A 40 -53.30 -18.89 -3.03
CA LEU A 40 -53.48 -18.36 -1.67
C LEU A 40 -52.33 -18.78 -0.74
N ILE A 41 -51.95 -20.07 -0.76
CA ILE A 41 -50.86 -20.60 0.06
C ILE A 41 -49.53 -19.92 -0.30
N ILE A 42 -49.25 -19.72 -1.59
CA ILE A 42 -48.04 -19.02 -2.05
C ILE A 42 -47.99 -17.59 -1.50
N TYR A 43 -49.09 -16.83 -1.57
CA TYR A 43 -49.15 -15.47 -1.03
C TYR A 43 -48.94 -15.43 0.49
N ILE A 44 -49.47 -16.41 1.23
CA ILE A 44 -49.26 -16.52 2.68
C ILE A 44 -47.77 -16.75 3.00
N ILE A 45 -47.09 -17.65 2.27
CA ILE A 45 -45.68 -17.94 2.48
C ILE A 45 -44.80 -16.72 2.18
N VAL A 46 -45.07 -16.01 1.08
CA VAL A 46 -44.34 -14.78 0.71
C VAL A 46 -44.56 -13.69 1.77
N GLY A 47 -45.81 -13.51 2.23
CA GLY A 47 -46.15 -12.55 3.29
C GLY A 47 -45.41 -12.84 4.60
N LEU A 48 -45.37 -14.10 5.03
CA LEU A 48 -44.66 -14.51 6.25
C LEU A 48 -43.14 -14.30 6.13
N SER A 49 -42.55 -14.54 4.96
CA SER A 49 -41.11 -14.32 4.73
C SER A 49 -40.73 -12.83 4.82
N LEU A 50 -41.57 -11.94 4.29
CA LEU A 50 -41.37 -10.49 4.41
C LEU A 50 -41.51 -10.03 5.87
N LEU A 51 -42.53 -10.51 6.58
CA LEU A 51 -42.71 -10.17 8.01
C LEU A 51 -41.52 -10.64 8.86
N PHE A 52 -41.01 -11.85 8.61
CA PHE A 52 -39.83 -12.36 9.32
C PHE A 52 -38.60 -11.47 9.12
N ASN A 53 -38.34 -11.02 7.89
CA ASN A 53 -37.22 -10.10 7.60
C ASN A 53 -37.37 -8.75 8.31
N ILE A 54 -38.59 -8.20 8.38
CA ILE A 54 -38.87 -6.95 9.11
C ILE A 54 -38.59 -7.12 10.62
N VAL A 55 -39.01 -8.24 11.23
CA VAL A 55 -38.75 -8.54 12.65
C VAL A 55 -37.25 -8.68 12.93
N VAL A 56 -36.48 -9.32 12.04
CA VAL A 56 -35.02 -9.45 12.18
C VAL A 56 -34.33 -8.07 12.08
N LEU A 57 -34.78 -7.19 11.17
CA LEU A 57 -34.24 -5.83 11.07
C LEU A 57 -34.54 -4.98 12.30
N LEU A 58 -35.77 -5.05 12.83
CA LEU A 58 -36.17 -4.30 14.02
C LEU A 58 -35.46 -4.79 15.28
N SER A 59 -35.28 -6.10 15.43
CA SER A 59 -34.53 -6.68 16.57
C SER A 59 -33.04 -6.31 16.55
N LYS A 60 -32.40 -6.22 15.37
CA LYS A 60 -31.03 -5.69 15.24
C LYS A 60 -30.92 -4.22 15.64
N LYS A 61 -31.92 -3.40 15.30
CA LYS A 61 -31.95 -1.96 15.67
C LYS A 61 -32.05 -1.78 17.19
N ASN A 62 -32.79 -2.64 17.88
CA ASN A 62 -32.93 -2.58 19.33
C ASN A 62 -31.67 -3.02 20.10
N ARG A 63 -30.84 -3.89 19.54
CA ARG A 63 -29.54 -4.26 20.15
C ARG A 63 -28.51 -3.13 20.13
N ARG A 64 -28.69 -2.07 19.34
CA ARG A 64 -27.75 -0.93 19.26
C ARG A 64 -27.99 0.15 20.31
N LYS A 65 -29.07 0.09 21.11
CA LYS A 65 -29.38 1.10 22.13
C LYS A 65 -29.03 0.68 23.57
N GLY A 66 -28.43 -0.51 23.75
CA GLY A 66 -28.26 -1.14 25.07
C GLY A 66 -26.86 -1.13 25.70
N ASN A 67 -25.84 -0.55 25.07
CA ASN A 67 -24.53 -0.35 25.70
C ASN A 67 -24.17 1.13 25.69
N LYS A 68 -24.82 1.92 26.54
CA LYS A 68 -24.13 3.06 27.14
C LYS A 68 -23.10 2.44 28.07
N TYR A 69 -21.91 2.17 27.54
CA TYR A 69 -20.73 2.09 28.39
C TYR A 69 -20.68 3.41 29.14
N ASP A 70 -20.80 3.36 30.47
CA ASP A 70 -20.20 4.39 31.30
C ASP A 70 -18.76 4.51 30.81
N LYS A 71 -18.47 5.59 30.07
CA LYS A 71 -17.08 5.94 29.78
C LYS A 71 -16.46 6.08 31.16
N PRO A 72 -15.49 5.23 31.56
CA PRO A 72 -14.73 5.54 32.74
C PRO A 72 -14.20 6.95 32.51
N GLU A 73 -14.46 7.85 33.45
CA GLU A 73 -13.87 9.17 33.46
C GLU A 73 -12.36 8.93 33.44
N VAL A 74 -11.77 9.01 32.25
CA VAL A 74 -10.35 8.75 32.07
C VAL A 74 -9.68 9.91 32.78
N ASN A 75 -9.21 9.64 34.00
CA ASN A 75 -8.44 10.58 34.77
C ASN A 75 -7.21 10.94 33.92
N TYR A 76 -7.25 12.14 33.33
CA TYR A 76 -6.24 12.63 32.41
C TYR A 76 -4.85 12.59 33.05
N GLU A 77 -4.80 12.77 34.37
CA GLU A 77 -3.57 12.74 35.16
C GLU A 77 -2.96 11.33 35.21
N ASP A 78 -3.76 10.28 35.32
CA ASP A 78 -3.27 8.90 35.34
C ASP A 78 -2.73 8.48 33.97
N TRP A 79 -3.40 8.89 32.89
CA TRP A 79 -2.92 8.66 31.53
C TRP A 79 -1.61 9.41 31.26
N TYR A 80 -1.53 10.68 31.65
CA TYR A 80 -0.33 11.50 31.48
C TYR A 80 0.86 10.94 32.26
N ASN A 81 0.65 10.54 33.52
CA ASN A 81 1.70 9.94 34.35
C ASN A 81 2.15 8.58 33.79
N LYS A 82 1.24 7.77 33.24
CA LYS A 82 1.59 6.51 32.57
C LYS A 82 2.47 6.74 31.35
N GLU A 83 2.14 7.73 30.52
CA GLU A 83 2.93 8.05 29.31
C GLU A 83 4.31 8.63 29.68
N LYS A 84 4.37 9.49 30.70
CA LYS A 84 5.63 10.04 31.23
C LYS A 84 6.55 8.94 31.78
N ASN A 85 6.00 7.98 32.50
CA ASN A 85 6.76 6.83 33.02
C ASN A 85 7.30 5.95 31.90
N LYS A 86 6.49 5.71 30.85
CA LYS A 86 6.90 4.96 29.67
C LYS A 86 8.07 5.65 28.93
N ASN A 87 7.99 6.97 28.77
CA ASN A 87 9.07 7.75 28.16
C ASN A 87 10.36 7.74 29.01
N SER A 88 10.24 7.78 30.33
CA SER A 88 11.39 7.64 31.24
C SER A 88 12.07 6.26 31.09
N GLN A 89 11.29 5.19 31.00
CA GLN A 89 11.81 3.83 30.76
C GLN A 89 12.54 3.72 29.42
N LEU A 90 11.93 4.21 28.34
CA LEU A 90 12.54 4.25 27.00
C LEU A 90 13.86 5.04 26.99
N ASN A 91 13.90 6.20 27.65
CA ASN A 91 15.11 7.01 27.75
C ASN A 91 16.24 6.29 28.51
N ASN A 92 15.90 5.52 29.54
CA ASN A 92 16.88 4.71 30.28
C ASN A 92 17.41 3.55 29.43
N GLU A 93 16.56 2.91 28.63
CA GLU A 93 16.97 1.87 27.69
C GLU A 93 17.91 2.42 26.61
N ILE A 94 17.57 3.58 26.02
CA ILE A 94 18.42 4.26 25.03
C ILE A 94 19.80 4.57 25.64
N ARG A 95 19.84 5.08 26.88
CA ARG A 95 21.09 5.37 27.58
C ARG A 95 21.92 4.11 27.81
N ASN A 96 21.27 3.01 28.20
CA ASN A 96 21.95 1.73 28.43
C ASN A 96 22.52 1.14 27.12
N LEU A 97 21.74 1.18 26.04
CA LEU A 97 22.20 0.74 24.71
C LEU A 97 23.37 1.59 24.20
N LYS A 98 23.32 2.91 24.39
CA LYS A 98 24.42 3.82 24.03
C LYS A 98 25.71 3.49 24.79
N ASN A 99 25.62 3.22 26.09
CA ASN A 99 26.77 2.81 26.90
C ASN A 99 27.32 1.45 26.43
N LYS A 100 26.45 0.51 26.07
CA LYS A 100 26.85 -0.80 25.54
C LYS A 100 27.60 -0.67 24.21
N ILE A 101 27.09 0.15 23.28
CA ILE A 101 27.77 0.45 22.00
C ILE A 101 29.15 1.03 22.26
N PHE A 102 29.25 2.04 23.12
CA PHE A 102 30.53 2.67 23.46
C PHE A 102 31.54 1.66 24.06
N SER A 103 31.07 0.77 24.93
CA SER A 103 31.93 -0.28 25.51
C SER A 103 32.43 -1.30 24.48
N LEU A 104 31.62 -1.62 23.47
CA LEU A 104 31.99 -2.55 22.40
C LEU A 104 32.95 -1.90 21.41
N GLU A 105 32.77 -0.62 21.12
CA GLU A 105 33.65 0.16 20.27
C GLU A 105 35.04 0.29 20.88
N ASN A 106 35.13 0.66 22.17
CA ASN A 106 36.41 0.70 22.88
C ASN A 106 37.12 -0.65 22.91
N LYS A 107 36.39 -1.76 23.10
CA LYS A 107 36.96 -3.12 23.04
C LYS A 107 37.50 -3.49 21.65
N ARG A 108 36.87 -3.00 20.58
CA ARG A 108 37.38 -3.23 19.21
C ARG A 108 38.69 -2.48 19.01
N VAL A 109 38.74 -1.20 19.39
CA VAL A 109 39.93 -0.36 19.23
C VAL A 109 41.12 -0.96 19.99
N SER A 110 40.94 -1.37 21.26
CA SER A 110 42.02 -1.99 22.05
C SER A 110 42.55 -3.28 21.41
N ASN A 111 41.65 -4.12 20.88
CA ASN A 111 42.05 -5.37 20.23
C ASN A 111 42.75 -5.17 18.86
N TYR A 112 42.54 -4.03 18.20
CA TYR A 112 43.22 -3.69 16.94
C TYR A 112 44.62 -3.10 17.19
N GLU A 113 44.79 -2.31 18.25
CA GLU A 113 46.10 -1.75 18.61
C GLU A 113 47.07 -2.85 19.07
N GLU A 114 46.60 -3.81 19.88
CA GLU A 114 47.44 -4.93 20.36
C GLU A 114 47.91 -5.87 19.24
N LYS A 115 47.20 -5.92 18.10
CA LYS A 115 47.59 -6.73 16.94
C LYS A 115 48.57 -6.04 15.99
N LYS A 116 48.70 -4.71 16.06
CA LYS A 116 49.53 -3.95 15.10
C LYS A 116 51.02 -3.94 15.46
N ASP A 117 51.36 -4.21 16.72
CA ASP A 117 52.75 -4.23 17.20
C ASP A 117 53.49 -5.57 16.98
N SER A 118 52.83 -6.59 16.40
CA SER A 118 53.41 -7.94 16.21
C SER A 118 53.79 -8.28 14.77
N GLN A 119 53.72 -7.36 13.80
CA GLN A 119 53.93 -7.72 12.39
C GLN A 119 54.56 -6.62 11.52
N VAL A 120 55.77 -6.16 11.87
CA VAL A 120 56.62 -5.38 10.94
C VAL A 120 58.09 -5.80 11.05
N GLU A 121 58.42 -7.00 10.57
CA GLU A 121 59.77 -7.31 10.05
C GLU A 121 59.58 -8.14 8.77
N GLY A 122 59.93 -7.59 7.60
CA GLY A 122 59.80 -8.37 6.37
C GLY A 122 59.96 -7.65 5.04
N LYS A 123 61.20 -7.25 4.74
CA LYS A 123 61.81 -7.24 3.39
C LYS A 123 61.36 -6.21 2.36
N MET A 124 62.14 -5.13 2.38
CA MET A 124 62.59 -4.34 1.24
C MET A 124 63.47 -5.20 0.31
N GLN A 125 63.15 -5.34 -0.98
CA GLN A 125 64.16 -5.69 -1.98
C GLN A 125 63.85 -5.11 -3.37
N SER A 126 64.79 -4.26 -3.77
CA SER A 126 64.96 -3.60 -5.07
C SER A 126 65.32 -4.60 -6.17
N SER A 127 64.87 -4.34 -7.41
CA SER A 127 65.76 -4.45 -8.58
C SER A 127 65.22 -3.65 -9.77
N LEU A 128 65.98 -2.61 -10.14
CA LEU A 128 65.98 -1.99 -11.46
C LEU A 128 66.63 -2.96 -12.46
N SER A 129 66.04 -3.10 -13.65
CA SER A 129 66.76 -3.46 -14.88
C SER A 129 65.92 -3.08 -16.09
N SER A 130 66.41 -2.11 -16.86
CA SER A 130 65.88 -1.75 -18.18
C SER A 130 66.40 -2.72 -19.25
N PRO A 131 65.56 -3.07 -20.24
CA PRO A 131 66.03 -3.33 -21.58
C PRO A 131 65.37 -2.39 -22.60
N THR A 132 66.20 -1.69 -23.36
CA THR A 132 65.84 -1.02 -24.59
C THR A 132 65.43 -2.07 -25.63
N ILE A 133 64.18 -2.06 -26.05
CA ILE A 133 63.67 -2.84 -27.17
C ILE A 133 63.03 -1.84 -28.14
N GLU A 134 63.62 -1.69 -29.33
CA GLU A 134 62.97 -1.09 -30.49
C GLU A 134 61.80 -1.99 -30.90
N GLN A 135 60.59 -1.63 -30.47
CA GLN A 135 59.35 -2.25 -30.93
C GLN A 135 58.75 -1.36 -32.02
N GLN A 136 58.62 -1.93 -33.23
CA GLN A 136 57.83 -1.37 -34.31
C GLN A 136 56.42 -1.06 -33.80
N TYR A 137 56.01 0.20 -33.95
CA TYR A 137 54.64 0.64 -33.68
C TYR A 137 53.70 0.00 -34.71
N GLU A 138 53.08 -1.12 -34.35
CA GLU A 138 51.79 -1.49 -34.93
C GLU A 138 50.76 -0.52 -34.36
N ASP A 139 50.03 0.18 -35.24
CA ASP A 139 48.90 1.02 -34.84
C ASP A 139 47.94 0.18 -33.97
N GLU A 140 47.94 0.44 -32.66
CA GLU A 140 47.01 -0.18 -31.73
C GLU A 140 45.60 0.10 -32.23
N LYS A 141 44.91 -0.95 -32.68
CA LYS A 141 43.50 -0.89 -33.07
C LYS A 141 42.73 -0.13 -31.99
N PRO A 142 41.89 0.86 -32.35
CA PRO A 142 41.18 1.67 -31.38
C PRO A 142 40.40 0.77 -30.44
N LYS A 143 40.76 0.85 -29.16
CA LYS A 143 40.14 0.08 -28.08
C LYS A 143 38.72 0.62 -27.92
N THR A 144 37.76 -0.05 -28.55
CA THR A 144 36.34 0.24 -28.38
C THR A 144 35.97 -0.12 -26.95
N PHE A 145 35.80 0.89 -26.10
CA PHE A 145 35.21 0.73 -24.79
C PHE A 145 33.70 0.70 -24.97
N ASP A 146 33.10 -0.47 -24.78
CA ASP A 146 31.66 -0.58 -24.63
C ASP A 146 31.28 0.07 -23.30
N LEU A 147 30.79 1.31 -23.38
CA LEU A 147 30.16 1.98 -22.26
C LEU A 147 28.82 1.28 -22.00
N GLU A 148 28.79 0.35 -21.05
CA GLU A 148 27.54 -0.17 -20.50
C GLU A 148 26.77 0.99 -19.86
N ILE A 149 25.78 1.52 -20.60
CA ILE A 149 24.84 2.50 -20.08
C ILE A 149 23.91 1.74 -19.14
N THR A 150 24.22 1.73 -17.85
CA THR A 150 23.34 1.20 -16.80
C THR A 150 22.01 1.92 -16.89
N LYS A 151 20.95 1.21 -17.29
CA LYS A 151 19.60 1.77 -17.35
C LYS A 151 19.20 2.23 -15.95
N PRO A 152 18.56 3.41 -15.81
CA PRO A 152 18.11 3.89 -14.51
C PRO A 152 17.13 2.89 -13.90
N GLN A 153 17.44 2.44 -12.68
CA GLN A 153 16.62 1.48 -11.96
C GLN A 153 15.33 2.17 -11.50
N THR A 154 14.19 1.55 -11.79
CA THR A 154 12.88 2.05 -11.34
C THR A 154 12.34 1.11 -10.27
N ILE A 155 11.85 1.69 -9.18
CA ILE A 155 11.20 0.95 -8.11
C ILE A 155 9.78 1.48 -7.90
N TYR A 156 8.88 0.58 -7.49
CA TYR A 156 7.46 0.85 -7.30
C TYR A 156 7.09 0.73 -5.83
N LEU A 157 6.20 1.62 -5.40
CA LEU A 157 5.84 1.81 -4.00
C LEU A 157 4.34 2.05 -3.84
N PRO A 158 3.75 1.60 -2.72
CA PRO A 158 2.41 2.00 -2.30
C PRO A 158 2.42 3.43 -1.74
N SER A 159 1.35 3.81 -1.04
CA SER A 159 1.26 5.10 -0.35
C SER A 159 2.37 5.28 0.70
N PRO A 160 2.92 6.49 0.88
CA PRO A 160 3.83 6.76 1.99
C PRO A 160 3.12 6.59 3.35
N PHE A 161 3.86 6.11 4.34
CA PHE A 161 3.41 6.03 5.72
C PHE A 161 3.59 7.39 6.43
N GLU A 162 3.52 7.44 7.75
CA GLU A 162 3.73 8.67 8.52
C GLU A 162 5.10 9.33 8.24
N ASN A 163 5.20 10.64 8.46
CA ASN A 163 6.44 11.42 8.32
C ASN A 163 7.00 11.54 6.89
N ASN A 164 6.16 11.48 5.86
CA ASN A 164 6.55 11.65 4.45
C ASN A 164 7.65 10.66 4.00
N ARG A 165 7.52 9.40 4.43
CA ARG A 165 8.47 8.32 4.13
C ARG A 165 7.80 7.15 3.42
N PHE A 166 8.54 6.47 2.57
CA PHE A 166 8.18 5.15 2.04
C PHE A 166 9.10 4.09 2.63
N SER A 167 8.52 2.93 2.95
CA SER A 167 9.25 1.83 3.58
C SER A 167 10.07 1.13 2.53
N ILE A 168 11.30 0.76 2.86
CA ILE A 168 12.11 -0.08 1.96
C ILE A 168 11.55 -1.50 1.83
N GLU A 169 10.78 -1.97 2.83
CA GLU A 169 10.15 -3.28 2.82
C GLU A 169 9.01 -3.38 1.79
N ASP A 170 8.37 -2.25 1.49
CA ASP A 170 7.27 -2.15 0.53
C ASP A 170 7.75 -1.90 -0.91
N VAL A 171 9.08 -1.83 -1.12
CA VAL A 171 9.69 -1.60 -2.44
C VAL A 171 9.54 -2.85 -3.30
N SER A 172 9.07 -2.64 -4.52
CA SER A 172 9.02 -3.68 -5.55
C SER A 172 9.74 -3.23 -6.82
N ASN A 173 10.43 -4.17 -7.49
CA ASN A 173 11.00 -3.93 -8.82
C ASN A 173 9.93 -4.04 -9.93
N GLU A 174 8.76 -4.59 -9.60
CA GLU A 174 7.62 -4.75 -10.50
C GLU A 174 6.41 -3.96 -10.00
N GLN A 175 5.62 -3.42 -10.92
CA GLN A 175 4.40 -2.70 -10.58
C GLN A 175 3.36 -3.68 -10.00
N MET A 176 2.98 -3.47 -8.74
CA MET A 176 1.95 -4.26 -8.07
C MET A 176 0.59 -3.56 -8.17
N PRO A 177 -0.54 -4.27 -7.99
CA PRO A 177 -1.87 -3.65 -7.93
C PRO A 177 -2.03 -2.61 -6.81
N THR A 178 -1.17 -2.65 -5.79
CA THR A 178 -1.11 -1.67 -4.69
C THR A 178 -0.17 -0.51 -4.95
N SER A 179 0.63 -0.57 -6.01
CA SER A 179 1.58 0.49 -6.37
C SER A 179 0.84 1.72 -6.87
N LEU A 180 1.21 2.88 -6.31
CA LEU A 180 0.69 4.18 -6.70
C LEU A 180 1.82 5.11 -7.15
N TYR A 181 3.01 4.91 -6.59
CA TYR A 181 4.19 5.74 -6.82
C TYR A 181 5.31 4.92 -7.47
N GLN A 182 6.16 5.61 -8.22
CA GLN A 182 7.42 5.07 -8.71
C GLN A 182 8.56 6.05 -8.41
N ILE A 183 9.74 5.49 -8.12
CA ILE A 183 10.98 6.25 -8.00
C ILE A 183 11.90 5.80 -9.13
N ILE A 184 12.35 6.76 -9.93
CA ILE A 184 13.43 6.56 -10.90
C ILE A 184 14.72 6.94 -10.17
N LEU A 185 15.56 5.95 -9.89
CA LEU A 185 16.79 6.11 -9.13
C LEU A 185 17.88 6.79 -9.97
N ASP A 186 18.64 7.66 -9.32
CA ASP A 186 19.85 8.23 -9.89
C ASP A 186 20.99 7.19 -9.88
N ALA A 187 22.11 7.49 -10.55
CA ALA A 187 23.26 6.59 -10.65
C ALA A 187 23.84 6.15 -9.29
N SER A 188 23.63 6.93 -8.21
CA SER A 188 24.08 6.60 -6.86
C SER A 188 23.11 5.69 -6.08
N ASN A 189 21.89 5.44 -6.58
CA ASN A 189 20.82 4.71 -5.89
C ASN A 189 20.45 5.26 -4.49
N THR A 190 20.83 6.50 -4.17
CA THR A 190 20.54 7.15 -2.89
C THR A 190 19.52 8.26 -3.00
N THR A 191 19.30 8.76 -4.21
CA THR A 191 18.30 9.77 -4.55
C THR A 191 17.53 9.31 -5.78
N GLY A 192 16.34 9.89 -5.97
CA GLY A 192 15.55 9.59 -7.15
C GLY A 192 14.44 10.59 -7.39
N LYS A 193 13.92 10.54 -8.62
CA LYS A 193 12.76 11.29 -9.06
C LYS A 193 11.49 10.54 -8.68
N LEU A 194 10.62 11.18 -7.91
CA LEU A 194 9.35 10.61 -7.45
C LEU A 194 8.21 10.99 -8.41
N LEU A 195 7.44 10.01 -8.85
CA LEU A 195 6.34 10.15 -9.80
C LEU A 195 5.13 9.35 -9.32
N ILE A 196 3.94 9.74 -9.75
CA ILE A 196 2.73 8.90 -9.68
C ILE A 196 2.70 8.04 -10.94
N ILE A 197 2.24 6.81 -10.81
CA ILE A 197 2.09 5.91 -11.93
C ILE A 197 0.82 6.27 -12.72
N GLU A 198 0.95 6.69 -13.98
CA GLU A 198 -0.16 7.21 -14.79
C GLU A 198 -1.30 6.20 -15.02
N ASN A 199 -0.98 4.92 -15.10
CA ASN A 199 -1.94 3.83 -15.33
C ASN A 199 -2.37 3.09 -14.05
N ALA A 200 -2.10 3.66 -12.87
CA ALA A 200 -2.53 3.07 -11.61
C ALA A 200 -4.04 3.20 -11.40
N ASP A 201 -4.61 2.31 -10.58
CA ASP A 201 -5.98 2.44 -10.12
C ASP A 201 -6.08 3.55 -9.05
N PHE A 202 -6.51 4.74 -9.49
CA PHE A 202 -6.71 5.90 -8.63
C PHE A 202 -7.96 5.84 -7.78
N THR A 203 -8.81 4.82 -7.89
CA THR A 203 -10.07 4.72 -7.13
C THR A 203 -9.82 4.87 -5.62
N ARG A 204 -8.76 4.25 -5.09
CA ARG A 204 -8.40 4.39 -3.66
C ARG A 204 -7.91 5.79 -3.32
N ALA A 205 -7.07 6.34 -4.18
CA ALA A 205 -6.45 7.65 -3.96
C ALA A 205 -7.48 8.78 -4.02
N LEU A 206 -8.46 8.69 -4.91
CA LEU A 206 -9.54 9.67 -5.05
C LEU A 206 -10.59 9.54 -3.94
N ASN A 207 -10.84 8.34 -3.42
CA ASN A 207 -11.75 8.13 -2.28
C ASN A 207 -11.15 8.54 -0.92
N SER A 208 -9.83 8.63 -0.81
CA SER A 208 -9.14 8.96 0.44
C SER A 208 -7.83 9.74 0.19
N PRO A 209 -7.92 10.95 -0.39
CA PRO A 209 -6.74 11.72 -0.80
C PRO A 209 -5.77 12.03 0.36
N ASP A 210 -6.30 12.24 1.56
CA ASP A 210 -5.49 12.51 2.77
C ASP A 210 -4.55 11.34 3.10
N HIS A 211 -5.00 10.10 2.87
CA HIS A 211 -4.21 8.91 3.16
C HIS A 211 -3.22 8.56 2.05
N TYR A 212 -3.63 8.75 0.79
CA TYR A 212 -2.89 8.26 -0.37
C TYR A 212 -2.04 9.32 -1.06
N LEU A 213 -2.42 10.60 -1.01
CA LEU A 213 -1.84 11.67 -1.81
C LEU A 213 -1.22 12.78 -0.97
N GLU A 214 -1.89 13.27 0.08
CA GLU A 214 -1.51 14.50 0.82
C GLU A 214 -0.07 14.47 1.35
N LYS A 215 0.42 13.29 1.71
CA LYS A 215 1.78 13.10 2.23
C LYS A 215 2.87 13.25 1.16
N ALA A 216 2.61 12.80 -0.07
CA ALA A 216 3.58 12.85 -1.17
C ALA A 216 3.31 13.96 -2.19
N CYS A 217 2.11 14.57 -2.16
CA CYS A 217 1.64 15.46 -3.20
C CYS A 217 1.22 16.83 -2.66
N ILE A 218 1.24 17.82 -3.54
CA ILE A 218 0.66 19.15 -3.36
C ILE A 218 -0.38 19.33 -4.45
N TYR A 219 -1.57 19.79 -4.07
CA TYR A 219 -2.68 19.97 -4.98
C TYR A 219 -2.64 21.38 -5.59
N GLU A 220 -2.65 21.45 -6.92
CA GLU A 220 -2.74 22.72 -7.65
C GLU A 220 -4.17 23.28 -7.65
N ASN A 221 -5.17 22.39 -7.65
CA ASN A 221 -6.59 22.72 -7.57
C ASN A 221 -7.26 22.05 -6.35
N ALA A 222 -8.42 22.60 -5.95
CA ALA A 222 -9.25 21.99 -4.94
C ALA A 222 -9.72 20.59 -5.38
N PHE A 223 -9.81 19.66 -4.43
CA PHE A 223 -10.33 18.33 -4.68
C PHE A 223 -11.79 18.40 -5.15
N SER A 224 -12.08 17.72 -6.27
CA SER A 224 -13.43 17.56 -6.81
C SER A 224 -13.89 16.12 -6.55
N PRO A 225 -15.03 15.88 -5.89
CA PRO A 225 -15.58 14.54 -5.71
C PRO A 225 -15.87 13.80 -7.03
N ASN A 226 -15.98 14.54 -8.13
CA ASN A 226 -16.23 14.01 -9.48
C ASN A 226 -14.93 13.87 -10.30
N ALA A 227 -13.77 14.04 -9.68
CA ALA A 227 -12.49 13.81 -10.35
C ALA A 227 -12.38 12.34 -10.75
N ASN A 228 -12.02 12.09 -12.00
CA ASN A 228 -11.84 10.75 -12.56
C ASN A 228 -10.36 10.39 -12.71
N GLY A 229 -9.45 11.35 -12.49
CA GLY A 229 -8.03 11.10 -12.58
C GLY A 229 -7.16 12.15 -11.91
N ILE A 230 -5.85 11.92 -12.03
CA ILE A 230 -4.81 12.79 -11.50
C ILE A 230 -3.85 13.08 -12.64
N ASN A 231 -3.61 14.36 -12.91
CA ASN A 231 -2.57 14.81 -13.82
C ASN A 231 -1.35 15.28 -13.04
N ILE A 232 -0.16 14.85 -13.47
CA ILE A 232 1.11 15.21 -12.83
C ILE A 232 1.61 16.52 -13.45
N VAL A 233 1.77 17.55 -12.63
CA VAL A 233 2.22 18.88 -13.05
C VAL A 233 3.73 19.00 -12.88
N GLU A 234 4.24 18.62 -11.71
CA GLU A 234 5.67 18.58 -11.43
C GLU A 234 6.07 17.31 -10.66
N PRO A 235 7.19 16.67 -11.02
CA PRO A 235 7.69 15.51 -10.31
C PRO A 235 8.26 15.89 -8.93
N GLY A 236 8.20 14.94 -8.01
CA GLY A 236 8.82 15.05 -6.69
C GLY A 236 10.26 14.53 -6.67
N ARG A 237 10.88 14.54 -5.49
CA ARG A 237 12.22 14.00 -5.22
C ARG A 237 12.27 13.31 -3.86
N VAL A 238 13.05 12.24 -3.81
CA VAL A 238 13.26 11.43 -2.61
C VAL A 238 14.74 11.20 -2.35
N LYS A 239 15.06 10.86 -1.10
CA LYS A 239 16.39 10.44 -0.66
C LYS A 239 16.27 9.30 0.34
N LEU A 240 17.12 8.30 0.20
CA LEU A 240 17.24 7.20 1.14
C LEU A 240 17.91 7.70 2.43
N GLU A 241 17.20 7.62 3.54
CA GLU A 241 17.68 8.03 4.87
C GLU A 241 17.17 7.05 5.93
N ASN A 242 18.09 6.50 6.72
CA ASN A 242 17.77 5.57 7.82
C ASN A 242 16.90 4.37 7.38
N GLN A 243 17.21 3.81 6.20
CA GLN A 243 16.49 2.67 5.61
C GLN A 243 15.09 2.98 5.05
N ASP A 244 14.69 4.24 4.99
CA ASP A 244 13.43 4.66 4.36
C ASP A 244 13.66 5.71 3.28
N TRP A 245 12.76 5.77 2.30
CA TRP A 245 12.76 6.84 1.29
C TRP A 245 12.03 8.07 1.82
N LEU A 246 12.79 9.09 2.20
CA LEU A 246 12.25 10.39 2.62
C LEU A 246 11.89 11.24 1.41
N ILE A 247 10.68 11.80 1.40
CA ILE A 247 10.25 12.79 0.42
C ILE A 247 10.90 14.14 0.73
N ILE A 248 11.82 14.59 -0.12
CA ILE A 248 12.45 15.91 -0.04
C ILE A 248 11.57 16.96 -0.75
N GLN A 249 10.98 16.56 -1.88
CA GLN A 249 10.12 17.43 -2.68
C GLN A 249 8.86 16.65 -3.05
N LYS A 250 7.69 17.20 -2.69
CA LYS A 250 6.39 16.64 -3.04
C LYS A 250 6.09 16.81 -4.52
N ILE A 251 5.29 15.90 -5.07
CA ILE A 251 4.78 15.93 -6.45
C ILE A 251 3.69 16.99 -6.53
N LYS A 252 3.67 17.84 -7.56
CA LYS A 252 2.51 18.71 -7.81
C LYS A 252 1.54 18.01 -8.73
N ILE A 253 0.28 17.98 -8.34
CA ILE A 253 -0.77 17.30 -9.08
C ILE A 253 -2.00 18.18 -9.25
N LYS A 254 -2.78 17.85 -10.28
CA LYS A 254 -4.08 18.45 -10.56
C LYS A 254 -5.13 17.36 -10.72
N PHE A 255 -6.25 17.49 -10.03
CA PHE A 255 -7.40 16.60 -10.21
C PHE A 255 -8.12 16.94 -11.52
N ILE A 256 -8.46 15.92 -12.31
CA ILE A 256 -9.15 16.03 -13.61
C ILE A 256 -10.48 15.29 -13.60
#